data_AF-A0AAN6XI73-F1
#
_entry.id   AF-A0AAN6XI73-F1
#
_cell.length_a   1.000
_cell.length_b   1.000
_cell.length_c   1.000
_cell.angle_alpha   90.00
_cell.angle_beta   90.00
_cell.angle_gamma   90.00
#
_symmetry.space_group_name_H-M   'P 1'
#
loop_
_entity.id
_entity.type
_entity.pdbx_description
1 polymer ?
#
loop_
_entity_poly.entity_id
_entity_poly.type
_entity_poly.pdbx_seq_one_letter_code
_entity_poly.pdbx_strand_id
1 'polypeptide(L)'
;MDSWLHVALCTHSRITVYGGPNGFNISGVGGHGQGTGSVSIIDSTLSNVAIGILTNSLPASPNIALDNTVFENVAWPVVAEGAGTIMLFENSTLWATGKGYNGSEGSSVADGVEAPGRGEGLKNDVDGKLYVRSRPQYETHNTGAFLIATTGGGCQNDATGEQASCLNMIQTFTILRRHFN
;
A
#
# COMPACT_ATOMS: atom_id res chain seq x y z
N MET A 1 9.16 -18.76 9.33
CA MET A 1 7.99 -18.91 10.23
C MET A 1 7.06 -17.84 9.75
N ASP A 2 6.17 -18.22 8.84
CA ASP A 2 5.50 -17.27 7.96
C ASP A 2 4.02 -17.32 8.31
N SER A 3 3.57 -16.33 9.07
CA SER A 3 2.16 -16.10 9.38
C SER A 3 1.49 -15.47 8.16
N TRP A 4 0.84 -16.29 7.33
CA TRP A 4 0.02 -15.81 6.24
C TRP A 4 -1.39 -15.55 6.75
N LEU A 5 -1.64 -14.29 7.10
CA LEU A 5 -2.98 -13.77 7.32
C LEU A 5 -3.69 -13.74 5.94
N HIS A 6 -4.91 -14.29 5.83
CA HIS A 6 -5.75 -14.08 4.64
C HIS A 6 -6.19 -12.61 4.62
N VAL A 7 -5.44 -11.73 3.94
CA VAL A 7 -5.59 -10.28 4.09
C VAL A 7 -6.11 -9.61 2.83
N ALA A 8 -7.09 -8.73 3.10
CA ALA A 8 -7.48 -7.54 2.34
C ALA A 8 -8.02 -7.73 0.91
N LEU A 9 -9.29 -7.39 0.74
CA LEU A 9 -9.83 -6.99 -0.56
C LEU A 9 -9.25 -5.64 -1.00
N CYS A 10 -8.74 -4.81 -0.07
CA CYS A 10 -8.09 -3.52 -0.37
C CYS A 10 -6.86 -3.26 0.50
N THR A 11 -5.72 -3.02 -0.14
CA THR A 11 -4.47 -2.60 0.53
C THR A 11 -4.22 -1.12 0.30
N HIS A 12 -4.05 -0.38 1.38
CA HIS A 12 -3.71 1.03 1.40
C HIS A 12 -2.30 1.18 1.95
N SER A 13 -1.44 1.91 1.25
CA SER A 13 -0.06 2.14 1.68
C SER A 13 0.29 3.62 1.56
N ARG A 14 1.08 4.12 2.53
CA ARG A 14 1.53 5.52 2.60
C ARG A 14 0.38 6.53 2.54
N ILE A 15 -0.74 6.20 3.17
CA ILE A 15 -1.87 7.11 3.29
C ILE A 15 -1.61 8.07 4.45
N THR A 16 -1.87 9.35 4.22
CA THR A 16 -1.91 10.37 5.28
C THR A 16 -3.31 10.91 5.36
N VAL A 17 -3.95 10.79 6.53
CA VAL A 17 -5.23 11.43 6.83
C VAL A 17 -5.01 12.48 7.90
N TYR A 18 -5.54 13.68 7.67
CA TYR A 18 -5.45 14.81 8.60
C TYR A 18 -6.82 15.45 8.77
N GLY A 19 -7.34 15.45 9.99
CA GLY A 19 -8.61 16.08 10.33
C GLY A 19 -9.84 15.28 9.91
N GLY A 20 -10.98 15.56 10.58
CA GLY A 20 -12.28 14.97 10.25
C GLY A 20 -12.82 14.00 11.32
N PRO A 21 -14.07 13.53 11.17
CA PRO A 21 -14.71 12.67 12.15
C PRO A 21 -14.12 11.25 12.16
N ASN A 22 -13.81 10.68 10.99
CA ASN A 22 -13.29 9.34 10.83
C ASN A 22 -12.14 9.34 9.81
N GLY A 23 -11.10 8.53 10.03
CA GLY A 23 -10.08 8.26 9.01
C GLY A 23 -10.56 7.27 7.95
N PHE A 24 -10.78 6.02 8.34
CA PHE A 24 -11.43 5.00 7.51
C PHE A 24 -12.77 4.62 8.12
N ASN A 25 -13.85 4.74 7.34
CA ASN A 25 -15.14 4.16 7.71
C ASN A 25 -15.37 2.90 6.87
N ILE A 26 -15.32 1.74 7.53
CA ILE A 26 -15.54 0.41 6.96
C ILE A 26 -16.71 -0.32 7.66
N SER A 27 -17.55 0.40 8.41
CA SER A 27 -18.68 -0.17 9.14
C SER A 27 -19.84 -0.58 8.23
N GLY A 28 -19.92 -0.01 7.02
CA GLY A 28 -21.02 -0.18 6.10
C GLY A 28 -21.33 -1.64 5.74
N VAL A 29 -22.61 -1.97 5.77
CA VAL A 29 -23.17 -3.26 5.32
C VAL A 29 -24.27 -3.03 4.30
N GLY A 30 -24.21 -3.74 3.18
CA GLY A 30 -25.24 -3.75 2.14
C GLY A 30 -26.45 -4.62 2.51
N GLY A 31 -27.46 -4.64 1.62
CA GLY A 31 -28.78 -5.26 1.88
C GLY A 31 -28.79 -6.76 2.21
N HIS A 32 -27.70 -7.48 1.94
CA HIS A 32 -27.51 -8.89 2.30
C HIS A 32 -26.35 -9.11 3.29
N GLY A 33 -25.96 -8.07 4.04
CA GLY A 33 -24.78 -8.12 4.92
C GLY A 33 -23.44 -8.07 4.16
N GLN A 34 -23.46 -7.77 2.86
CA GLN A 34 -22.24 -7.57 2.07
C GLN A 34 -21.65 -6.20 2.37
N GLY A 35 -20.57 -6.17 3.15
CA GLY A 35 -19.80 -4.96 3.47
C GLY A 35 -18.34 -5.09 3.05
N THR A 36 -17.48 -4.26 3.62
CA THR A 36 -16.02 -4.41 3.45
C THR A 36 -15.60 -5.78 4.02
N GLY A 37 -15.05 -6.65 3.18
CA GLY A 37 -14.57 -7.96 3.67
C GLY A 37 -13.26 -7.87 4.43
N SER A 38 -12.32 -7.03 3.96
CA SER A 38 -11.05 -6.83 4.64
C SER A 38 -10.25 -5.63 4.13
N VAL A 39 -9.41 -5.06 5.01
CA VAL A 39 -8.52 -3.94 4.69
C VAL A 39 -7.11 -4.14 5.27
N SER A 40 -6.11 -3.76 4.48
CA SER A 40 -4.73 -3.58 4.93
C SER A 40 -4.37 -2.11 4.91
N ILE A 41 -3.77 -1.61 5.98
CA ILE A 41 -3.25 -0.25 6.06
C ILE A 41 -1.79 -0.34 6.49
N ILE A 42 -0.90 0.14 5.62
CA ILE A 42 0.54 -0.06 5.75
C ILE A 42 1.25 1.29 5.68
N ASP A 43 2.23 1.54 6.56
CA ASP A 43 3.11 2.72 6.52
C ASP A 43 2.37 4.07 6.48
N SER A 44 1.21 4.11 7.11
CA SER A 44 0.25 5.20 7.01
C SER A 44 0.15 6.00 8.31
N THR A 45 -0.32 7.24 8.22
CA THR A 45 -0.48 8.12 9.37
C THR A 45 -1.89 8.70 9.37
N LEU A 46 -2.59 8.55 10.49
CA LEU A 46 -3.89 9.15 10.74
C LEU A 46 -3.75 10.14 11.90
N SER A 47 -4.05 11.40 11.64
CA SER A 47 -3.80 12.47 12.60
C SER A 47 -4.99 13.39 12.77
N ASN A 48 -5.25 13.81 14.01
CA ASN A 48 -6.31 14.78 14.35
C ASN A 48 -7.71 14.35 13.86
N VAL A 49 -7.97 13.04 13.81
CA VAL A 49 -9.29 12.47 13.56
C VAL A 49 -9.90 11.98 14.87
N ALA A 50 -11.23 12.07 15.02
CA ALA A 50 -11.88 11.58 16.24
C ALA A 50 -11.78 10.04 16.35
N ILE A 51 -12.02 9.33 15.24
CA ILE A 51 -11.88 7.89 15.11
C ILE A 51 -10.91 7.59 13.96
N GLY A 52 -9.90 6.75 14.21
CA GLY A 52 -8.96 6.31 13.19
C GLY A 52 -9.66 5.40 12.17
N ILE A 53 -10.17 4.27 12.65
CA ILE A 53 -10.88 3.27 11.86
C ILE A 53 -12.19 2.90 12.55
N LEU A 54 -13.30 3.12 11.86
CA LEU A 54 -14.63 2.73 12.28
C LEU A 54 -15.07 1.46 11.54
N THR A 55 -15.28 0.36 12.27
CA THR A 55 -15.76 -0.93 11.74
C THR A 55 -17.13 -1.28 12.33
N ASN A 56 -17.63 -2.50 12.12
CA ASN A 56 -18.87 -2.98 12.73
C ASN A 56 -18.63 -4.26 13.57
N SER A 57 -19.62 -4.61 14.40
CA SER A 57 -19.56 -5.78 15.31
C SER A 57 -20.32 -7.00 14.78
N LEU A 58 -20.61 -7.06 13.48
CA LEU A 58 -21.39 -8.16 12.89
C LEU A 58 -20.50 -9.40 12.64
N PRO A 59 -21.07 -10.62 12.53
CA PRO A 59 -20.28 -11.81 12.20
C PRO A 59 -19.49 -11.72 10.89
N ALA A 60 -19.93 -10.86 9.97
CA ALA A 60 -19.26 -10.55 8.71
C ALA A 60 -18.45 -9.25 8.78
N SER A 61 -18.01 -8.83 9.97
CA SER A 61 -17.17 -7.65 10.16
C SER A 61 -15.87 -7.76 9.36
N PRO A 62 -15.35 -6.64 8.82
CA PRO A 62 -14.10 -6.64 8.08
C PRO A 62 -12.93 -7.21 8.89
N ASN A 63 -12.08 -8.02 8.25
CA ASN A 63 -10.75 -8.31 8.79
C ASN A 63 -9.84 -7.10 8.55
N ILE A 64 -9.02 -6.73 9.54
CA ILE A 64 -8.16 -5.53 9.46
C ILE A 64 -6.72 -5.97 9.74
N ALA A 65 -5.77 -5.48 8.95
CA ALA A 65 -4.35 -5.56 9.24
C ALA A 65 -3.74 -4.16 9.20
N LEU A 66 -3.11 -3.74 10.30
CA LEU A 66 -2.44 -2.46 10.47
C LEU A 66 -0.97 -2.70 10.66
N ASP A 67 -0.14 -2.33 9.68
CA ASP A 67 1.30 -2.54 9.72
C ASP A 67 2.02 -1.19 9.65
N ASN A 68 2.74 -0.83 10.71
CA ASN A 68 3.36 0.48 10.86
C ASN A 68 2.38 1.64 10.59
N THR A 69 1.17 1.53 11.14
CA THR A 69 0.14 2.57 11.06
C THR A 69 0.19 3.42 12.31
N VAL A 70 0.39 4.72 12.13
CA VAL A 70 0.55 5.68 13.23
C VAL A 70 -0.73 6.48 13.41
N PHE A 71 -1.24 6.50 14.64
CA PHE A 71 -2.35 7.33 15.09
C PHE A 71 -1.79 8.46 15.98
N GLU A 72 -1.99 9.71 15.55
CA GLU A 72 -1.49 10.91 16.25
C GLU A 72 -2.66 11.83 16.64
N ASN A 73 -2.82 12.11 17.93
CA ASN A 73 -3.97 12.87 18.43
C ASN A 73 -5.31 12.28 17.93
N VAL A 74 -5.44 10.97 18.04
CA VAL A 74 -6.66 10.21 17.68
C VAL A 74 -7.18 9.56 18.96
N ALA A 75 -8.37 9.97 19.40
CA ALA A 75 -8.95 9.47 20.64
C ALA A 75 -9.25 7.96 20.56
N TRP A 76 -9.70 7.50 19.38
CA TRP A 76 -10.08 6.11 19.17
C TRP A 76 -9.44 5.53 17.91
N PRO A 77 -8.28 4.87 18.01
CA PRO A 77 -7.58 4.28 16.85
C PRO A 77 -8.43 3.30 16.04
N VAL A 78 -9.04 2.30 16.69
CA VAL A 78 -9.96 1.34 16.04
C VAL A 78 -11.17 1.09 16.93
N VAL A 79 -12.37 1.27 16.38
CA VAL A 79 -13.64 1.09 17.10
C VAL A 79 -14.64 0.34 16.23
N ALA A 80 -15.42 -0.54 16.85
CA ALA A 80 -16.58 -1.15 16.21
C ALA A 80 -17.88 -0.39 16.55
N GLU A 81 -18.71 -0.15 15.53
CA GLU A 81 -20.07 0.37 15.70
C GLU A 81 -20.94 -0.61 16.50
N GLY A 82 -21.80 -0.04 17.35
CA GLY A 82 -22.61 -0.78 18.33
C GLY A 82 -21.78 -1.10 19.59
N ALA A 83 -22.29 -0.69 20.75
CA ALA A 83 -21.66 -0.79 22.08
C ALA A 83 -20.35 0.00 22.30
N GLY A 84 -19.76 0.64 21.29
CA GLY A 84 -18.59 1.52 21.48
C GLY A 84 -17.34 0.76 21.90
N THR A 85 -17.23 -0.52 21.52
CA THR A 85 -16.09 -1.37 21.87
C THR A 85 -14.84 -0.88 21.14
N ILE A 86 -13.92 -0.32 21.90
CA ILE A 86 -12.58 0.05 21.41
C ILE A 86 -11.81 -1.25 21.20
N MET A 87 -11.29 -1.44 19.99
CA MET A 87 -10.54 -2.64 19.60
C MET A 87 -9.04 -2.44 19.68
N LEU A 88 -8.58 -1.19 19.52
CA LEU A 88 -7.18 -0.80 19.65
C LEU A 88 -7.10 0.54 20.38
N PHE A 89 -6.28 0.60 21.43
CA PHE A 89 -6.13 1.77 22.30
C PHE A 89 -4.91 2.63 21.97
N GLU A 90 -3.86 2.03 21.41
CA GLU A 90 -2.58 2.70 21.15
C GLU A 90 -1.93 2.22 19.85
N ASN A 91 -0.83 2.86 19.46
CA ASN A 91 -0.07 2.44 18.28
C ASN A 91 0.54 1.05 18.48
N SER A 92 0.46 0.22 17.44
CA SER A 92 1.13 -1.07 17.39
C SER A 92 1.98 -1.16 16.13
N THR A 93 3.10 -1.87 16.21
CA THR A 93 3.96 -2.17 15.06
C THR A 93 3.20 -2.99 14.02
N LEU A 94 2.48 -4.02 14.47
CA LEU A 94 1.52 -4.78 13.68
C LEU A 94 0.32 -5.14 14.56
N TRP A 95 -0.89 -4.84 14.10
CA TRP A 95 -2.14 -5.24 14.76
C TRP A 95 -3.09 -5.83 13.74
N ALA A 96 -3.83 -6.87 14.12
CA ALA A 96 -4.80 -7.47 13.23
C ALA A 96 -6.05 -7.97 13.95
N THR A 97 -7.17 -7.93 13.23
CA THR A 97 -8.39 -8.66 13.58
C THR A 97 -8.84 -9.58 12.45
N GLY A 98 -9.25 -10.80 12.80
CA GLY A 98 -9.67 -11.83 11.84
C GLY A 98 -9.13 -13.21 12.18
N LYS A 99 -8.93 -14.05 11.16
CA LYS A 99 -8.32 -15.39 11.33
C LYS A 99 -6.82 -15.35 11.08
N GLY A 100 -6.04 -15.46 12.15
CA GLY A 100 -4.57 -15.59 12.10
C GLY A 100 -4.15 -17.05 12.06
N TYR A 101 -3.05 -17.34 11.36
CA TYR A 101 -2.51 -18.69 11.23
C TYR A 101 -1.02 -18.73 11.58
N ASN A 102 -0.62 -19.78 12.31
CA ASN A 102 0.77 -20.13 12.56
C ASN A 102 0.99 -21.58 12.10
N GLY A 103 1.61 -21.76 10.93
CA GLY A 103 1.65 -23.06 10.27
C GLY A 103 0.23 -23.56 9.94
N SER A 104 -0.11 -24.75 10.43
CA SER A 104 -1.44 -25.35 10.25
C SER A 104 -2.48 -24.93 11.29
N GLU A 105 -2.07 -24.19 12.33
CA GLU A 105 -2.96 -23.79 13.42
C GLU A 105 -3.56 -22.42 13.16
N GLY A 106 -4.89 -22.30 13.23
CA GLY A 106 -5.62 -21.06 12.99
C GLY A 106 -6.50 -20.67 14.17
N SER A 107 -6.47 -19.39 14.55
CA SER A 107 -7.28 -18.83 15.63
C SER A 107 -7.85 -17.47 15.25
N SER A 108 -8.90 -17.04 15.97
CA SER A 108 -9.38 -15.66 15.86
C SER A 108 -8.43 -14.74 16.63
N VAL A 109 -7.99 -13.67 15.99
CA VAL A 109 -7.12 -12.63 16.56
C VAL A 109 -7.83 -11.28 16.56
N ALA A 110 -7.50 -10.44 17.54
CA ALA A 110 -7.93 -9.05 17.65
C ALA A 110 -6.91 -8.30 18.53
N ASP A 111 -5.63 -8.45 18.21
CA ASP A 111 -4.52 -8.03 19.07
C ASP A 111 -3.28 -7.70 18.23
N GLY A 112 -2.22 -7.23 18.90
CA GLY A 112 -0.88 -7.13 18.34
C GLY A 112 -0.39 -8.50 17.86
N VAL A 113 0.23 -8.50 16.69
CA VAL A 113 0.83 -9.70 16.09
C VAL A 113 2.31 -9.42 15.87
N GLU A 114 3.15 -10.45 15.96
CA GLU A 114 4.57 -10.30 15.63
C GLU A 114 4.72 -9.88 14.16
N ALA A 115 5.29 -8.70 13.94
CA ALA A 115 5.52 -8.17 12.61
C ALA A 115 6.59 -8.99 11.89
N PRO A 116 6.35 -9.48 10.65
CA PRO A 116 7.40 -10.12 9.88
C PRO A 116 8.54 -9.14 9.63
N GLY A 117 9.77 -9.64 9.69
CA GLY A 117 10.95 -8.85 9.40
C GLY A 117 10.88 -8.24 8.01
N ARG A 118 10.91 -6.91 7.91
CA ARG A 118 11.03 -6.19 6.65
C ARG A 118 12.50 -6.16 6.23
N GLY A 119 12.85 -6.83 5.14
CA GLY A 119 14.22 -6.83 4.60
C GLY A 119 14.69 -5.42 4.22
N GLU A 120 15.98 -5.14 4.39
CA GLU A 120 16.55 -3.81 4.17
C GLU A 120 16.34 -3.32 2.73
N GLY A 121 16.54 -4.18 1.73
CA GLY A 121 16.32 -3.83 0.32
C GLY A 121 14.87 -3.53 -0.10
N LEU A 122 13.90 -3.74 0.81
CA LEU A 122 12.49 -3.37 0.59
C LEU A 122 12.14 -2.01 1.19
N LYS A 123 13.03 -1.42 1.99
CA LYS A 123 12.79 -0.17 2.71
C LYS A 123 13.35 1.02 1.94
N ASN A 124 12.75 2.17 2.18
CA ASN A 124 13.32 3.46 1.89
C ASN A 124 14.29 3.85 3.00
N ASP A 125 15.48 4.33 2.63
CA ASP A 125 16.55 4.72 3.56
C ASP A 125 16.17 5.93 4.44
N VAL A 126 15.20 6.75 4.02
CA VAL A 126 14.85 8.00 4.70
C VAL A 126 13.94 7.77 5.92
N ASP A 127 12.91 6.94 5.77
CA ASP A 127 11.83 6.79 6.76
C ASP A 127 11.58 5.33 7.20
N GLY A 128 12.35 4.37 6.68
CA GLY A 128 12.22 2.95 7.01
C GLY A 128 10.94 2.28 6.51
N LYS A 129 10.08 3.03 5.79
CA LYS A 129 8.84 2.54 5.16
C LYS A 129 9.17 1.72 3.90
N LEU A 130 8.24 0.89 3.44
CA LEU A 130 8.38 0.16 2.18
C LEU A 130 8.64 1.12 1.02
N TYR A 131 9.60 0.81 0.15
CA TYR A 131 9.95 1.64 -1.00
C TYR A 131 8.77 1.79 -1.97
N VAL A 132 8.44 3.03 -2.31
CA VAL A 132 7.41 3.37 -3.30
C VAL A 132 7.95 4.45 -4.23
N ARG A 133 7.65 4.32 -5.52
CA ARG A 133 7.99 5.29 -6.56
C ARG A 133 6.79 5.49 -7.49
N SER A 134 6.30 6.72 -7.61
CA SER A 134 5.29 7.09 -8.60
C SER A 134 5.85 6.95 -10.02
N ARG A 135 4.96 6.70 -11.00
CA ARG A 135 5.33 6.65 -12.41
C ARG A 135 6.01 7.97 -12.81
N PRO A 136 7.30 7.97 -13.21
CA PRO A 136 7.96 9.19 -13.65
C PRO A 136 7.20 9.84 -14.80
N GLN A 137 6.94 11.16 -14.75
CA GLN A 137 6.38 11.90 -15.88
C GLN A 137 7.42 12.75 -16.64
N TYR A 138 8.67 12.80 -16.15
CA TYR A 138 9.79 13.48 -16.80
C TYR A 138 9.57 15.00 -17.00
N GLU A 139 8.90 15.66 -16.05
CA GLU A 139 8.37 17.02 -16.16
C GLU A 139 9.45 18.10 -16.41
N THR A 140 10.68 17.85 -15.99
CA THR A 140 11.82 18.77 -16.17
C THR A 140 12.58 18.55 -17.48
N HIS A 141 12.23 17.50 -18.23
CA HIS A 141 12.86 17.20 -19.51
C HIS A 141 12.14 17.90 -20.65
N ASN A 142 12.87 18.72 -21.42
CA ASN A 142 12.34 19.27 -22.67
C ASN A 142 12.23 18.16 -23.74
N THR A 143 11.52 18.45 -24.83
CA THR A 143 11.30 17.50 -25.93
C THR A 143 12.59 16.98 -26.57
N GLY A 144 13.67 17.76 -26.55
CA GLY A 144 14.99 17.36 -27.06
C GLY A 144 15.72 16.34 -26.20
N ALA A 145 15.28 16.11 -24.95
CA ALA A 145 15.81 15.06 -24.09
C ALA A 145 15.28 13.66 -24.44
N PHE A 146 14.26 13.58 -25.31
CA PHE A 146 13.65 12.32 -25.71
C PHE A 146 14.14 11.92 -27.10
N LEU A 147 14.66 10.70 -27.23
CA LEU A 147 14.93 10.09 -28.53
C LEU A 147 13.69 9.34 -29.01
N ILE A 148 13.16 9.77 -30.15
CA ILE A 148 11.99 9.14 -30.77
C ILE A 148 12.48 7.94 -31.60
N ALA A 149 11.95 6.75 -31.34
CA ALA A 149 12.45 5.53 -31.97
C ALA A 149 12.33 5.53 -33.50
N THR A 150 11.29 6.14 -34.04
CA THR A 150 11.06 6.21 -35.50
C THR A 150 12.00 7.20 -36.18
N THR A 151 12.12 8.43 -35.66
CA THR A 151 12.93 9.47 -36.32
C THR A 151 14.40 9.43 -35.92
N GLY A 152 14.71 9.08 -34.67
CA GLY A 152 16.07 9.04 -34.13
C GLY A 152 16.73 7.67 -34.21
N GLY A 153 15.97 6.59 -34.33
CA GLY A 153 16.48 5.22 -34.46
C GLY A 153 16.12 4.53 -35.78
N GLY A 154 15.28 5.13 -36.63
CA GLY A 154 14.90 4.56 -37.92
C GLY A 154 13.92 3.38 -37.84
N CYS A 155 13.26 3.16 -36.69
CA CYS A 155 12.28 2.09 -36.54
C CYS A 155 10.99 2.36 -37.34
N GLN A 156 10.39 1.34 -37.95
CA GLN A 156 9.15 1.49 -38.75
C GLN A 156 7.89 1.49 -37.89
N ASN A 157 7.86 0.69 -36.82
CA ASN A 157 6.74 0.59 -35.87
C ASN A 157 5.37 0.27 -36.53
N ASP A 158 5.37 -0.55 -37.58
CA ASP A 158 4.17 -0.99 -38.33
C ASP A 158 3.73 -2.43 -38.00
N ALA A 159 4.42 -3.06 -37.03
CA ALA A 159 4.26 -4.46 -36.66
C ALA A 159 4.51 -5.47 -37.80
N THR A 160 5.15 -5.05 -38.90
CA THR A 160 5.51 -5.91 -40.03
C THR A 160 7.02 -5.88 -40.26
N GLY A 161 7.77 -6.71 -39.53
CA GLY A 161 9.21 -6.86 -39.70
C GLY A 161 10.02 -6.84 -38.41
N GLU A 162 11.34 -6.91 -38.54
CA GLU A 162 12.31 -6.94 -37.44
C GLU A 162 12.61 -5.51 -36.96
N GLN A 163 12.51 -5.25 -35.65
CA GLN A 163 12.77 -3.92 -35.06
C GLN A 163 13.87 -3.96 -33.97
N ALA A 164 14.42 -5.13 -33.61
CA ALA A 164 15.43 -5.21 -32.57
C ALA A 164 16.75 -4.56 -33.00
N SER A 165 17.13 -4.63 -34.28
CA SER A 165 18.32 -3.93 -34.79
C SER A 165 18.27 -2.42 -34.58
N CYS A 166 17.17 -1.74 -34.94
CA CYS A 166 16.99 -0.30 -34.73
C CYS A 166 16.86 0.07 -33.23
N LEU A 167 16.19 -0.75 -32.43
CA LEU A 167 16.08 -0.54 -30.98
C LEU A 167 17.41 -0.71 -30.24
N ASN A 168 18.24 -1.67 -30.64
CA ASN A 168 19.58 -1.88 -30.08
C ASN A 168 20.51 -0.69 -30.37
N MET A 169 20.36 -0.08 -31.55
CA MET A 169 21.08 1.16 -31.89
C MET A 169 20.74 2.28 -30.90
N ILE A 170 19.45 2.51 -30.62
CA ILE A 170 18.98 3.52 -29.65
C ILE A 170 19.57 3.29 -28.25
N GLN A 171 19.55 2.06 -27.76
CA GLN A 171 20.10 1.73 -26.44
C GLN A 171 21.61 2.00 -26.37
N THR A 172 22.34 1.60 -27.41
CA THR A 172 23.81 1.76 -27.49
C THR A 172 24.22 3.23 -27.54
N PHE A 173 23.52 4.06 -28.35
CA PHE A 173 23.78 5.51 -28.40
C PHE A 173 23.46 6.23 -27.10
N THR A 174 22.44 5.79 -26.37
CA THR A 174 22.04 6.39 -25.08
C THR A 174 23.05 6.11 -23.98
N ILE A 175 23.65 4.90 -23.97
CA ILE A 175 24.70 4.53 -23.00
C ILE A 175 25.97 5.34 -23.23
N LEU A 176 26.41 5.50 -24.48
CA LEU A 176 27.62 6.25 -24.81
C LEU A 176 27.51 7.75 -24.46
N ARG A 177 26.35 8.38 -24.64
CA ARG A 177 26.16 9.79 -24.24
C ARG A 177 26.21 10.04 -22.74
N ARG A 178 25.98 9.03 -21.88
CA ARG A 178 26.12 9.17 -20.42
C ARG A 178 27.56 9.00 -19.91
N HIS A 179 28.51 8.57 -20.75
CA HIS A 179 29.91 8.40 -20.35
C HIS A 179 30.82 9.57 -20.77
N PHE A 180 30.32 10.52 -21.56
CA PHE A 180 31.09 11.67 -22.06
C PHE A 180 30.61 13.03 -21.55
N ASN A 181 29.82 13.06 -20.46
CA ASN A 181 29.47 14.27 -19.71
C ASN A 181 29.66 14.03 -18.21
#